data_AF-F2LJ48-F1
#
_entry.id   AF-F2LJ48-F1
#
_cell.length_a   1.000
_cell.length_b   1.000
_cell.length_c   1.000
_cell.angle_alpha   90.00
_cell.angle_beta   90.00
_cell.angle_gamma   90.00
#
_symmetry.space_group_name_H-M   'P 1'
#
loop_
_entity.id
_entity.type
_entity.pdbx_description
1 polymer ?
#
loop_
_entity_poly.entity_id
_entity_poly.type
_entity_poly.pdbx_seq_one_letter_code
_entity_poly.pdbx_strand_id
1 'polypeptide(L)' 'MKTLLASALAVTLALLVTNAEARPHKVCHFDHHHHRSCHWVH' A
#
# COMPACT_ATOMS: atom_id res chain seq x y z
N MET A 1 -16.17 -13.76 -24.67
CA MET A 1 -16.42 -12.39 -24.16
C MET A 1 -16.39 -12.31 -22.64
N LYS A 2 -17.16 -13.12 -21.90
CA LYS A 2 -17.23 -13.09 -20.42
C LYS A 2 -15.90 -13.38 -19.70
N THR A 3 -15.03 -14.21 -20.28
CA THR A 3 -13.71 -14.55 -19.72
C THR A 3 -12.69 -13.41 -19.82
N LEU A 4 -12.73 -12.64 -20.91
CA LEU A 4 -11.82 -11.51 -21.15
C LEU A 4 -12.08 -10.34 -20.18
N LEU A 5 -13.36 -10.10 -19.84
CA LEU A 5 -13.73 -9.10 -18.83
C LEU A 5 -13.23 -9.49 -17.44
N ALA A 6 -13.35 -10.77 -17.07
CA ALA A 6 -12.92 -11.27 -15.77
C ALA A 6 -11.40 -11.16 -15.59
N SER A 7 -10.62 -11.49 -16.63
CA SER A 7 -9.16 -11.33 -16.59
C SER A 7 -8.73 -9.88 -16.53
N ALA A 8 -9.40 -8.98 -17.24
CA ALA A 8 -9.10 -7.55 -17.18
C ALA A 8 -9.41 -6.95 -15.80
N LEU A 9 -10.52 -7.34 -15.17
CA LEU A 9 -10.84 -6.93 -13.81
C LEU A 9 -9.80 -7.43 -12.81
N ALA A 10 -9.35 -8.69 -12.92
CA ALA A 10 -8.37 -9.27 -12.01
C ALA A 10 -7.02 -8.54 -12.09
N VAL A 11 -6.55 -8.23 -13.30
CA VAL A 11 -5.31 -7.45 -13.50
C VAL A 11 -5.45 -6.03 -12.95
N THR A 12 -6.60 -5.40 -13.17
CA THR A 12 -6.86 -4.04 -12.66
C THR A 12 -6.91 -4.01 -11.13
N LEU A 13 -7.58 -4.98 -10.50
CA LEU A 13 -7.60 -5.13 -9.04
C LEU A 13 -6.21 -5.41 -8.48
N ALA A 14 -5.43 -6.29 -9.11
CA ALA A 14 -4.08 -6.61 -8.68
C ALA A 14 -3.18 -5.36 -8.69
N LEU A 15 -3.25 -4.55 -9.76
CA LEU A 15 -2.52 -3.29 -9.86
C LEU A 15 -2.96 -2.25 -8.81
N LEU A 16 -4.25 -2.22 -8.47
CA LEU A 16 -4.76 -1.34 -7.41
C LEU A 16 -4.26 -1.74 -6.02
N VAL A 17 -4.19 -3.04 -5.73
CA VAL A 17 -3.71 -3.56 -4.44
C VAL A 17 -2.21 -3.38 -4.30
N THR A 18 -1.41 -3.64 -5.34
CA THR A 18 0.04 -3.38 -5.29
C THR A 18 0.36 -1.89 -5.10
N ASN A 19 -0.46 -1.01 -5.70
CA ASN A 19 -0.35 0.44 -5.50
C ASN A 19 -0.94 0.94 -4.18
N ALA A 20 -1.59 0.08 -3.38
CA ALA A 20 -2.00 0.42 -2.02
C ALA A 20 -0.86 0.15 -1.02
N GLU A 21 -0.04 -0.86 -1.30
CA GLU A 21 1.10 -1.26 -0.47
C GLU A 21 2.34 -0.38 -0.70
N ALA A 22 2.54 0.12 -1.93
CA ALA A 22 3.59 1.11 -2.26
C ALA A 22 3.18 2.56 -1.96
N ARG A 23 2.09 2.80 -1.20
CA ARG A 23 1.73 4.17 -0.82
C ARG A 23 2.65 4.63 0.29
N PRO A 24 3.11 5.89 0.24
CA PRO A 24 3.81 6.48 1.37
C PRO A 24 2.96 6.30 2.62
N HIS A 25 3.50 5.59 3.61
CA HIS A 25 2.87 5.42 4.90
C HIS A 25 3.76 5.98 6.00
N LYS A 26 3.14 6.47 7.08
CA LYS A 26 3.89 6.96 8.25
C LYS A 26 4.19 5.79 9.17
N VAL A 27 5.47 5.51 9.38
CA VAL A 27 5.93 4.63 10.45
C VAL A 27 6.32 5.49 11.63
N CYS A 28 5.78 5.18 12.81
CA CYS A 28 6.07 5.87 14.05
C CYS A 28 6.73 4.92 15.03
N HIS A 29 7.83 5.35 15.65
CA HIS A 29 8.47 4.64 16.75
C HIS A 29 8.52 5.55 17.97
N PHE A 30 8.50 4.93 19.14
CA PHE A 30 8.82 5.61 20.39
C PHE A 30 10.30 5.40 20.65
N ASP A 31 11.03 6.51 20.79
CA ASP A 31 12.41 6.49 21.22
C ASP A 31 12.53 6.16 22.72
N HIS A 32 13.73 5.83 23.18
CA HIS A 32 14.06 5.62 24.59
C HIS A 32 13.61 6.79 25.50
N HIS A 33 13.52 8.00 24.95
CA HIS A 33 13.00 9.18 25.65
C HIS A 33 11.46 9.33 25.62
N HIS A 34 10.70 8.30 25.24
CA HIS A 34 9.25 8.34 24.99
C HIS A 34 8.82 9.34 23.90
N HIS A 35 9.77 9.84 23.11
CA HIS A 35 9.48 10.73 22.01
C HIS A 35 8.94 9.93 20.83
N ARG A 36 7.76 10.32 20.33
CA ARG A 36 7.15 9.67 19.15
C ARG A 36 7.68 10.31 17.88
N SER A 37 8.55 9.59 17.18
CA SER A 37 9.13 10.01 15.91
C SER A 37 8.43 9.28 14.76
N CYS A 38 7.82 10.03 13.85
CA CYS A 38 7.16 9.48 12.66
C CYS A 38 7.92 9.88 11.40
N HIS A 39 8.17 8.94 10.51
CA HIS A 39 8.76 9.20 9.19
C HIS A 39 7.93 8.55 8.09
N TRP A 40 7.99 9.14 6.90
CA TRP A 40 7.38 8.55 5.72
C TRP A 40 8.33 7.51 5.14
N VAL A 41 7.78 6.34 4.82
CA VAL A 41 8.45 5.29 4.06
C VAL A 41 7.68 5.10 2.75
N HIS A 42 8.41 5.05 1.64
CA HIS A 42 7.92 4.72 0.30
C HIS A 42 8.07 3.23 0.04
#